data_AF-A0A4Q9QVR8-F1
#
_entry.id   AF-A0A4Q9QVR8-F1
#
_cell.length_a   1.000
_cell.length_b   1.000
_cell.length_c   1.000
_cell.angle_alpha   90.00
_cell.angle_beta   90.00
_cell.angle_gamma   90.00
#
_symmetry.space_group_name_H-M   'P 1'
#
loop_
_entity.id
_entity.type
_entity.pdbx_description
1 polymer ?
#
loop_
_entity_poly.entity_id
_entity_poly.type
_entity_poly.pdbx_seq_one_letter_code
_entity_poly.pdbx_strand_id
1 'polypeptide(L)'
;MSVTLSYGDDTWFPGITSASDSLYDVLFSFQNDGVAGSHPSNTGGFYGDNAGIFSGEIYAYADVAAGFAFSAYGDLSYYFSGVSEPNVPGADNHTLYGTLEKLELGGGVDSNGQVVNPFLTITFDTPLVTTALNGHDGSVHDIIWGLMNGSIEGYYQASSGASQEWGGLLAYLDGQLDVNDSVENLGSPLSTSEAAIVGIAEAEDYLLAA
;
A
#
# COMPACT_ATOMS: atom_id res chain seq x y z
N MET A 1 19.50 -1.96 4.93
CA MET A 1 18.20 -1.34 4.66
C MET A 1 17.39 -1.54 5.93
N SER A 2 16.51 -0.62 6.25
CA SER A 2 15.63 -0.71 7.42
C SER A 2 14.25 -0.21 7.00
N VAL A 3 13.23 -0.69 7.69
CA VAL A 3 11.86 -0.23 7.54
C VAL A 3 11.43 0.39 8.85
N THR A 4 10.64 1.45 8.77
CA THR A 4 10.01 2.08 9.92
C THR A 4 8.50 1.84 9.83
N LEU A 5 7.91 1.36 10.92
CA LEU A 5 6.46 1.14 11.01
C LEU A 5 5.78 2.27 11.77
N SER A 6 4.60 2.66 11.32
CA SER A 6 3.66 3.45 12.10
C SER A 6 2.27 2.85 12.03
N TYR A 7 1.53 2.87 13.13
CA TYR A 7 0.25 2.19 13.23
C TYR A 7 -0.89 3.11 13.64
N GLY A 8 -2.09 2.85 13.11
CA GLY A 8 -3.28 3.65 13.35
C GLY A 8 -3.98 3.35 14.67
N ASP A 9 -5.19 3.87 14.81
CA ASP A 9 -6.10 3.51 15.90
C ASP A 9 -6.51 2.04 15.78
N ASP A 10 -6.62 1.32 16.90
CA ASP A 10 -7.00 -0.11 16.93
C ASP A 10 -8.33 -0.37 16.21
N THR A 11 -9.23 0.61 16.14
CA THR A 11 -10.51 0.48 15.41
C THR A 11 -10.35 0.38 13.89
N TRP A 12 -9.16 0.63 13.35
CA TRP A 12 -8.86 0.53 11.92
C TRP A 12 -8.18 -0.80 11.56
N PHE A 13 -7.75 -1.58 12.55
CA PHE A 13 -7.11 -2.87 12.34
C PHE A 13 -8.09 -3.90 11.75
N PRO A 14 -7.59 -4.84 10.92
CA PRO A 14 -8.40 -5.89 10.34
C PRO A 14 -8.92 -6.87 11.40
N GLY A 15 -10.14 -7.38 11.18
CA GLY A 15 -10.74 -8.42 12.00
C GLY A 15 -10.89 -8.06 13.48
N ILE A 16 -10.24 -8.83 14.33
CA ILE A 16 -10.19 -8.63 15.80
C ILE A 16 -8.78 -8.24 16.28
N THR A 17 -7.89 -7.90 15.35
CA THR A 17 -6.49 -7.60 15.66
C THR A 17 -6.31 -6.17 16.18
N SER A 18 -5.14 -5.88 16.73
CA SER A 18 -4.76 -4.62 17.35
C SER A 18 -3.26 -4.39 17.23
N ALA A 19 -2.77 -3.22 17.66
CA ALA A 19 -1.34 -2.95 17.70
C ALA A 19 -0.55 -3.88 18.65
N SER A 20 -1.24 -4.53 19.60
CA SER A 20 -0.63 -5.48 20.54
C SER A 20 -0.41 -6.88 19.95
N ASP A 21 -1.04 -7.20 18.82
CA ASP A 21 -0.87 -8.46 18.11
C ASP A 21 0.40 -8.42 17.23
N SER A 22 0.89 -9.61 16.84
CA SER A 22 2.07 -9.73 16.00
C SER A 22 1.84 -9.10 14.62
N LEU A 23 2.89 -8.54 14.02
CA LEU A 23 2.81 -8.01 12.66
C LEU A 23 2.37 -9.08 11.65
N TYR A 24 2.83 -10.31 11.82
CA TYR A 24 2.39 -11.47 11.03
C TYR A 24 0.87 -11.66 11.12
N ASP A 25 0.31 -11.72 12.33
CA ASP A 25 -1.13 -11.98 12.52
C ASP A 25 -1.99 -10.83 11.97
N VAL A 26 -1.54 -9.58 12.15
CA VAL A 26 -2.22 -8.39 11.62
C VAL A 26 -2.24 -8.42 10.09
N LEU A 27 -1.10 -8.66 9.44
CA LEU A 27 -1.01 -8.73 7.98
C LEU A 27 -1.79 -9.94 7.42
N PHE A 28 -1.77 -11.07 8.12
CA PHE A 28 -2.52 -12.25 7.72
C PHE A 28 -4.04 -12.03 7.85
N SER A 29 -4.49 -11.33 8.90
CA SER A 29 -5.90 -10.90 9.02
C SER A 29 -6.29 -9.96 7.89
N PHE A 30 -5.43 -8.99 7.55
CA PHE A 30 -5.66 -8.08 6.43
C PHE A 30 -5.87 -8.82 5.09
N GLN A 31 -5.04 -9.82 4.79
CA GLN A 31 -5.21 -10.68 3.61
C GLN A 31 -6.54 -11.44 3.63
N ASN A 32 -6.91 -12.02 4.78
CA ASN A 32 -8.12 -12.84 4.89
C ASN A 32 -9.42 -12.04 4.82
N ASP A 33 -9.45 -10.84 5.41
CA ASP A 33 -10.62 -9.97 5.41
C ASP A 33 -10.82 -9.28 4.06
N GLY A 34 -9.73 -9.08 3.33
CA GLY A 34 -9.77 -8.58 1.97
C GLY A 34 -10.26 -9.63 0.98
N VAL A 35 -9.34 -10.11 0.16
CA VAL A 35 -9.67 -10.83 -1.06
C VAL A 35 -8.70 -11.99 -1.31
N ALA A 36 -8.29 -12.69 -0.25
CA ALA A 36 -7.27 -13.74 -0.25
C ALA A 36 -7.28 -14.60 -1.53
N GLY A 37 -6.19 -14.49 -2.31
CA GLY A 37 -5.97 -15.26 -3.54
C GLY A 37 -6.93 -14.95 -4.69
N SER A 38 -7.76 -13.92 -4.56
CA SER A 38 -8.68 -13.47 -5.58
C SER A 38 -8.15 -12.21 -6.27
N HIS A 39 -8.41 -12.11 -7.58
CA HIS A 39 -8.08 -10.94 -8.38
C HIS A 39 -9.38 -10.24 -8.78
N PRO A 40 -9.87 -9.27 -7.99
CA PRO A 40 -11.04 -8.49 -8.37
C PRO A 40 -10.82 -7.83 -9.74
N SER A 41 -11.90 -7.50 -10.44
CA SER A 41 -11.80 -6.87 -11.78
C SER A 41 -11.41 -5.39 -11.74
N ASN A 42 -11.02 -4.87 -10.57
CA ASN A 42 -10.52 -3.50 -10.40
C ASN A 42 -9.03 -3.44 -10.75
N THR A 43 -8.62 -2.40 -11.47
CA THR A 43 -7.22 -2.19 -11.89
C THR A 43 -6.44 -1.30 -10.93
N GLY A 44 -7.09 -0.70 -9.93
CA GLY A 44 -6.50 0.42 -9.18
C GLY A 44 -6.28 1.65 -10.06
N GLY A 45 -5.47 2.60 -9.57
CA GLY A 45 -5.16 3.83 -10.29
C GLY A 45 -3.86 4.49 -9.82
N PHE A 46 -3.28 5.31 -10.70
CA PHE A 46 -2.14 6.16 -10.39
C PHE A 46 -2.60 7.59 -10.03
N TYR A 47 -1.95 8.20 -9.05
CA TYR A 47 -2.25 9.52 -8.50
C TYR A 47 -0.96 10.33 -8.25
N GLY A 48 -1.12 11.63 -7.98
CA GLY A 48 -0.04 12.61 -7.85
C GLY A 48 -0.12 13.70 -8.93
N ASP A 49 0.69 14.75 -8.77
CA ASP A 49 0.62 15.94 -9.64
C ASP A 49 0.99 15.62 -11.10
N ASN A 50 1.82 14.60 -11.31
CA ASN A 50 2.27 14.14 -12.62
C ASN A 50 1.70 12.76 -13.02
N ALA A 51 0.59 12.35 -12.42
CA ALA A 51 0.00 11.05 -12.69
C ALA A 51 -0.52 10.92 -14.13
N GLY A 52 -0.17 9.81 -14.77
CA GLY A 52 -0.73 9.35 -16.03
C GLY A 52 -1.51 8.05 -15.85
N ILE A 53 -1.92 7.44 -16.96
CA ILE A 53 -2.65 6.17 -16.93
C ILE A 53 -1.77 5.01 -16.41
N PHE A 54 -0.46 5.09 -16.60
CA PHE A 54 0.49 4.02 -16.30
C PHE A 54 1.65 4.44 -15.39
N SER A 55 1.60 5.62 -14.79
CA SER A 55 2.66 6.10 -13.90
C SER A 55 2.15 7.18 -12.96
N GLY A 56 2.76 7.30 -11.80
CA GLY A 56 2.39 8.31 -10.81
C GLY A 56 3.21 8.19 -9.54
N GLU A 57 2.99 9.14 -8.65
CA GLU A 57 3.66 9.21 -7.34
C GLU A 57 3.01 8.26 -6.33
N ILE A 58 1.74 7.90 -6.58
CA ILE A 58 0.98 6.96 -5.78
C ILE A 58 0.30 5.97 -6.71
N TYR A 59 0.42 4.68 -6.42
CA TYR A 59 -0.47 3.66 -6.96
C TYR A 59 -1.42 3.21 -5.84
N ALA A 60 -2.71 3.36 -6.05
CA ALA A 60 -3.72 3.04 -5.05
C ALA A 60 -4.68 1.97 -5.56
N TYR A 61 -5.08 1.09 -4.66
CA TYR A 61 -6.02 0.01 -4.94
C TYR A 61 -6.97 -0.13 -3.77
N ALA A 62 -8.25 -0.36 -4.08
CA ALA A 62 -9.26 -0.65 -3.07
C ALA A 62 -10.28 -1.66 -3.59
N ASP A 63 -10.61 -2.62 -2.74
CA ASP A 63 -11.85 -3.38 -2.75
C ASP A 63 -12.70 -2.95 -1.56
N VAL A 64 -13.63 -2.03 -1.82
CA VAL A 64 -14.51 -1.44 -0.78
C VAL A 64 -15.42 -2.50 -0.17
N ALA A 65 -15.83 -3.52 -0.93
CA ALA A 65 -16.72 -4.56 -0.41
C ALA A 65 -16.01 -5.45 0.60
N ALA A 66 -14.70 -5.61 0.44
CA ALA A 66 -13.85 -6.39 1.31
C ALA A 66 -13.13 -5.55 2.39
N GLY A 67 -13.31 -4.22 2.40
CA GLY A 67 -12.57 -3.36 3.32
C GLY A 67 -11.06 -3.37 3.13
N PHE A 68 -10.59 -3.80 1.95
CA PHE A 68 -9.16 -3.93 1.62
C PHE A 68 -8.72 -2.77 0.75
N ALA A 69 -7.71 -2.04 1.18
CA ALA A 69 -7.07 -1.03 0.38
C ALA A 69 -5.60 -0.88 0.72
N PHE A 70 -4.83 -0.45 -0.28
CA PHE A 70 -3.48 0.00 -0.06
C PHE A 70 -3.14 1.18 -0.98
N SER A 71 -2.17 1.97 -0.55
CA SER A 71 -1.53 3.01 -1.33
C SER A 71 -0.03 2.83 -1.27
N ALA A 72 0.58 2.68 -2.44
CA ALA A 72 2.02 2.56 -2.63
C ALA A 72 2.56 3.89 -3.14
N TYR A 73 3.53 4.47 -2.42
CA TYR A 73 4.07 5.81 -2.67
C TYR A 73 5.51 5.73 -3.18
N GLY A 74 5.86 6.60 -4.12
CA GLY A 74 7.21 6.77 -4.64
C GLY A 74 7.20 7.35 -6.04
N ASP A 75 7.91 6.72 -6.97
CA ASP A 75 7.85 7.02 -8.41
C ASP A 75 7.60 5.71 -9.15
N LEU A 76 6.33 5.41 -9.40
CA LEU A 76 5.87 4.11 -9.85
C LEU A 76 5.42 4.18 -11.32
N SER A 77 5.71 3.12 -12.05
CA SER A 77 5.36 2.97 -13.46
C SER A 77 4.90 1.55 -13.75
N TYR A 78 3.99 1.39 -14.71
CA TYR A 78 3.47 0.12 -15.17
C TYR A 78 3.79 -0.07 -16.66
N TYR A 79 4.60 -1.08 -16.95
CA TYR A 79 4.95 -1.44 -18.31
C TYR A 79 3.89 -2.38 -18.91
N PHE A 80 3.21 -1.88 -19.93
CA PHE A 80 2.30 -2.61 -20.80
C PHE A 80 2.78 -2.47 -22.26
N SER A 81 3.38 -3.54 -22.77
CA SER A 81 3.96 -3.63 -24.10
C SER A 81 3.02 -3.12 -25.19
N GLY A 82 3.46 -2.10 -25.94
CA GLY A 82 2.71 -1.49 -27.03
C GLY A 82 1.61 -0.53 -26.60
N VAL A 83 1.49 -0.24 -25.30
CA VAL A 83 0.45 0.64 -24.72
C VAL A 83 1.05 1.70 -23.81
N SER A 84 1.93 1.33 -22.89
CA SER A 84 2.65 2.27 -22.02
C SER A 84 3.93 2.77 -22.68
N GLU A 85 4.32 4.00 -22.38
CA GLU A 85 5.64 4.55 -22.74
C GLU A 85 6.49 4.77 -21.48
N PRO A 86 7.83 4.65 -21.58
CA PRO A 86 8.58 4.27 -22.77
C PRO A 86 8.45 2.78 -23.08
N ASN A 87 8.52 2.41 -24.36
CA ASN A 87 8.74 1.02 -24.74
C ASN A 87 10.11 0.53 -24.24
N VAL A 88 10.15 -0.57 -23.48
CA VAL A 88 11.38 -1.13 -22.90
C VAL A 88 11.66 -2.51 -23.51
N PRO A 89 12.55 -2.62 -24.51
CA PRO A 89 12.88 -3.90 -25.12
C PRO A 89 13.43 -4.90 -24.10
N GLY A 90 12.82 -6.08 -24.03
CA GLY A 90 13.23 -7.15 -23.12
C GLY A 90 12.59 -7.10 -21.73
N ALA A 91 11.77 -6.10 -21.42
CA ALA A 91 10.96 -6.10 -20.21
C ALA A 91 9.77 -7.06 -20.35
N ASP A 92 9.43 -7.75 -19.26
CA ASP A 92 8.24 -8.59 -19.20
C ASP A 92 6.98 -7.73 -19.23
N ASN A 93 5.99 -8.14 -20.03
CA ASN A 93 4.74 -7.42 -20.13
C ASN A 93 3.99 -7.39 -18.78
N HIS A 94 3.21 -6.35 -18.54
CA HIS A 94 2.44 -6.14 -17.31
C HIS A 94 3.31 -6.04 -16.05
N THR A 95 4.44 -5.34 -16.13
CA THR A 95 5.37 -5.18 -15.01
C THR A 95 5.19 -3.83 -14.32
N LEU A 96 4.84 -3.83 -13.03
CA LEU A 96 4.96 -2.65 -12.18
C LEU A 96 6.41 -2.48 -11.67
N TYR A 97 6.98 -1.28 -11.82
CA TYR A 97 8.38 -0.98 -11.53
C TYR A 97 8.55 0.47 -11.05
N GLY A 98 9.78 0.85 -10.72
CA GLY A 98 10.13 2.19 -10.26
C GLY A 98 10.65 2.17 -8.83
N THR A 99 10.29 3.20 -8.06
CA THR A 99 10.71 3.40 -6.68
C THR A 99 9.52 3.30 -5.74
N LEU A 100 9.64 2.49 -4.69
CA LEU A 100 8.66 2.36 -3.61
C LEU A 100 9.28 2.83 -2.30
N GLU A 101 8.69 3.88 -1.73
CA GLU A 101 9.19 4.61 -0.56
C GLU A 101 8.31 4.42 0.68
N LYS A 102 6.99 4.25 0.47
CA LYS A 102 6.02 4.03 1.55
C LYS A 102 4.86 3.17 1.08
N LEU A 103 4.32 2.35 1.98
CA LEU A 103 3.05 1.63 1.82
C LEU A 103 2.11 2.02 2.95
N GLU A 104 0.85 2.24 2.63
CA GLU A 104 -0.25 2.35 3.59
C GLU A 104 -1.23 1.22 3.35
N LEU A 105 -1.68 0.57 4.42
CA LEU A 105 -2.68 -0.50 4.41
C LEU A 105 -3.89 -0.08 5.25
N GLY A 106 -5.10 -0.35 4.76
CA GLY A 106 -6.33 0.04 5.45
C GLY A 106 -7.60 -0.21 4.65
N GLY A 107 -8.65 0.56 4.95
CA GLY A 107 -9.98 0.39 4.37
C GLY A 107 -10.41 1.59 3.52
N GLY A 108 -10.35 1.44 2.21
CA GLY A 108 -10.73 2.47 1.23
C GLY A 108 -9.63 3.48 0.90
N VAL A 109 -9.82 4.21 -0.21
CA VAL A 109 -8.91 5.25 -0.69
C VAL A 109 -9.68 6.55 -0.96
N ASP A 110 -9.04 7.70 -0.71
CA ASP A 110 -9.60 9.02 -0.99
C ASP A 110 -9.44 9.42 -2.47
N SER A 111 -9.89 10.63 -2.83
CA SER A 111 -9.79 11.15 -4.20
C SER A 111 -8.35 11.40 -4.66
N ASN A 112 -7.39 11.44 -3.75
CA ASN A 112 -5.97 11.64 -4.01
C ASN A 112 -5.20 10.31 -4.03
N GLY A 113 -5.89 9.18 -3.90
CA GLY A 113 -5.28 7.85 -3.88
C GLY A 113 -4.59 7.51 -2.56
N GLN A 114 -4.93 8.17 -1.45
CA GLN A 114 -4.40 7.85 -0.12
C GLN A 114 -5.35 6.91 0.61
N VAL A 115 -4.82 5.98 1.40
CA VAL A 115 -5.67 5.12 2.24
C VAL A 115 -6.38 5.98 3.27
N VAL A 116 -7.69 5.78 3.40
CA VAL A 116 -8.46 6.43 4.47
C VAL A 116 -8.17 5.67 5.76
N ASN A 117 -7.66 6.38 6.78
CA ASN A 117 -7.40 5.83 8.11
C ASN A 117 -6.53 4.56 8.08
N PRO A 118 -5.26 4.65 7.67
CA PRO A 118 -4.40 3.46 7.57
C PRO A 118 -4.16 2.84 8.95
N PHE A 119 -4.36 1.52 9.08
CA PHE A 119 -4.00 0.80 10.30
C PHE A 119 -2.49 0.58 10.39
N LEU A 120 -1.81 0.49 9.24
CA LEU A 120 -0.37 0.32 9.15
C LEU A 120 0.19 1.16 8.01
N THR A 121 1.26 1.89 8.34
CA THR A 121 2.13 2.59 7.39
C THR A 121 3.53 2.01 7.50
N ILE A 122 4.08 1.60 6.38
CA ILE A 122 5.42 1.03 6.25
C ILE A 122 6.24 2.04 5.44
N THR A 123 7.30 2.58 6.04
CA THR A 123 8.25 3.46 5.36
C THR A 123 9.55 2.71 5.09
N PHE A 124 10.01 2.73 3.84
CA PHE A 124 11.28 2.12 3.45
C PHE A 124 12.37 3.18 3.61
N ASP A 125 13.19 3.09 4.68
CA ASP A 125 14.23 4.10 4.97
C ASP A 125 15.26 4.21 3.84
N THR A 126 15.43 3.13 3.09
CA THR A 126 16.02 3.14 1.75
C THR A 126 14.96 2.67 0.77
N PRO A 127 14.57 3.50 -0.22
CA PRO A 127 13.55 3.12 -1.18
C PRO A 127 13.86 1.81 -1.91
N LEU A 128 12.83 1.02 -2.13
CA LEU A 128 12.92 -0.14 -3.01
C LEU A 128 12.94 0.32 -4.45
N VAL A 129 13.93 -0.17 -5.21
CA VAL A 129 14.10 0.21 -6.62
C VAL A 129 14.04 -1.05 -7.47
N THR A 130 13.12 -1.05 -8.43
CA THR A 130 12.95 -2.11 -9.42
C THR A 130 12.95 -1.48 -10.80
N THR A 131 13.74 -2.03 -11.73
CA THR A 131 13.70 -1.62 -13.13
C THR A 131 12.70 -2.47 -13.91
N ALA A 132 12.19 -1.96 -15.03
CA ALA A 132 11.30 -2.75 -15.89
C ALA A 132 11.94 -4.06 -16.40
N LEU A 133 13.28 -4.12 -16.50
CA LEU A 133 14.02 -5.32 -16.90
C LEU A 133 14.15 -6.37 -15.79
N ASN A 134 13.85 -6.03 -14.53
CA ASN A 134 13.71 -7.03 -13.49
C ASN A 134 12.43 -7.86 -13.66
N GLY A 135 11.48 -7.41 -14.48
CA GLY A 135 10.24 -8.12 -14.73
C GLY A 135 9.44 -8.34 -13.45
N HIS A 136 8.78 -9.49 -13.36
CA HIS A 136 7.95 -9.86 -12.21
C HIS A 136 8.78 -10.24 -10.98
N ASP A 137 10.09 -10.46 -11.14
CA ASP A 137 11.03 -10.82 -10.06
C ASP A 137 11.46 -9.60 -9.21
N GLY A 138 11.12 -8.39 -9.65
CA GLY A 138 11.45 -7.17 -8.94
C GLY A 138 10.59 -6.98 -7.68
N SER A 139 11.20 -6.59 -6.56
CA SER A 139 10.49 -6.46 -5.27
C SER A 139 9.31 -5.49 -5.30
N VAL A 140 9.40 -4.40 -6.08
CA VAL A 140 8.28 -3.46 -6.23
C VAL A 140 7.09 -4.14 -6.93
N HIS A 141 7.37 -4.94 -7.97
CA HIS A 141 6.34 -5.71 -8.66
C HIS A 141 5.72 -6.73 -7.72
N ASP A 142 6.55 -7.58 -7.12
CA ASP A 142 6.11 -8.71 -6.29
C ASP A 142 5.21 -8.27 -5.13
N ILE A 143 5.61 -7.20 -4.43
CA ILE A 143 4.83 -6.64 -3.32
C ILE A 143 3.49 -6.06 -3.81
N ILE A 144 3.50 -5.15 -4.78
CA ILE A 144 2.29 -4.43 -5.21
C ILE A 144 1.33 -5.39 -5.92
N TRP A 145 1.85 -6.28 -6.76
CA TRP A 145 1.06 -7.28 -7.45
C TRP A 145 0.48 -8.32 -6.49
N GLY A 146 1.24 -8.76 -5.48
CA GLY A 146 0.72 -9.59 -4.38
C GLY A 146 -0.48 -8.93 -3.71
N LEU A 147 -0.33 -7.67 -3.29
CA LEU A 147 -1.40 -6.91 -2.63
C LEU A 147 -2.64 -6.72 -3.54
N MET A 148 -2.46 -6.49 -4.85
CA MET A 148 -3.58 -6.45 -5.80
C MET A 148 -4.37 -7.77 -5.88
N ASN A 149 -3.70 -8.89 -5.57
CA ASN A 149 -4.28 -10.23 -5.53
C ASN A 149 -4.69 -10.67 -4.10
N GLY A 150 -4.77 -9.71 -3.18
CA GLY A 150 -5.13 -9.97 -1.78
C GLY A 150 -4.12 -10.87 -1.07
N SER A 151 -2.85 -10.83 -1.45
CA SER A 151 -1.80 -11.68 -0.90
C SER A 151 -0.65 -10.85 -0.34
N ILE A 152 -0.28 -11.08 0.92
CA ILE A 152 0.95 -10.53 1.50
C ILE A 152 2.18 -11.39 1.15
N GLU A 153 1.96 -12.60 0.63
CA GLU A 153 2.97 -13.60 0.26
C GLU A 153 3.27 -13.55 -1.26
N GLY A 154 2.98 -12.42 -1.91
CA GLY A 154 3.16 -12.28 -3.36
C GLY A 154 2.11 -13.05 -4.16
N TYR A 155 2.17 -12.96 -5.49
CA TYR A 155 1.25 -13.71 -6.35
C TYR A 155 1.86 -14.00 -7.72
N TYR A 156 1.91 -15.27 -8.12
CA TYR A 156 2.31 -15.66 -9.47
C TYR A 156 1.13 -16.20 -10.26
N GLN A 157 0.85 -15.59 -11.41
CA GLN A 157 -0.06 -16.17 -12.38
C GLN A 157 0.69 -17.23 -13.19
N ALA A 158 0.71 -18.46 -12.68
CA ALA A 158 1.17 -19.61 -13.44
C ALA A 158 0.21 -19.83 -14.61
N SER A 159 0.63 -19.41 -15.80
CA SER A 159 0.07 -19.91 -17.06
C SER A 159 0.18 -21.45 -17.23
N SER A 160 0.59 -22.19 -16.19
CA SER A 160 0.77 -23.64 -16.13
C SER A 160 0.22 -24.33 -14.85
N GLY A 161 -0.50 -23.64 -13.97
CA GLY A 161 -1.19 -24.29 -12.84
C GLY A 161 -0.32 -24.78 -11.68
N ALA A 162 0.74 -24.05 -11.32
CA ALA A 162 1.47 -24.23 -10.07
C ALA A 162 1.57 -22.89 -9.33
N SER A 163 0.89 -22.75 -8.18
CA SER A 163 1.08 -21.62 -7.27
C SER A 163 2.41 -21.80 -6.53
N GLN A 164 3.39 -20.95 -6.85
CA GLN A 164 4.47 -20.62 -5.93
C GLN A 164 4.23 -19.19 -5.48
N GLU A 165 4.12 -18.99 -4.18
CA GLU A 165 4.20 -17.69 -3.53
C GLU A 165 5.62 -17.13 -3.74
N TRP A 166 5.70 -15.84 -4.07
CA TRP A 166 6.96 -15.11 -4.21
C TRP A 166 7.20 -14.33 -2.91
N GLY A 167 8.37 -13.71 -2.73
CA GLY A 167 8.73 -13.10 -1.44
C GLY A 167 7.67 -12.16 -0.87
N GLY A 168 6.94 -11.43 -1.70
CA GLY A 168 5.80 -10.60 -1.27
C GLY A 168 6.16 -9.56 -0.22
N LEU A 169 5.14 -8.95 0.38
CA LEU A 169 5.32 -8.01 1.48
C LEU A 169 5.87 -8.70 2.73
N LEU A 170 5.34 -9.88 3.07
CA LEU A 170 5.66 -10.57 4.31
C LEU A 170 7.12 -11.02 4.34
N ALA A 171 7.64 -11.71 3.31
CA ALA A 171 9.03 -12.17 3.34
C ALA A 171 10.01 -10.99 3.20
N TYR A 172 9.60 -9.90 2.52
CA TYR A 172 10.40 -8.68 2.55
C TYR A 172 10.55 -8.14 3.98
N LEU A 173 9.44 -8.01 4.72
CA LEU A 173 9.44 -7.52 6.09
C LEU A 173 10.17 -8.45 7.07
N ASP A 174 9.98 -9.76 6.96
CA ASP A 174 10.67 -10.78 7.78
C ASP A 174 12.20 -10.72 7.60
N GLY A 175 12.67 -10.28 6.43
CA GLY A 175 14.09 -10.00 6.19
C GLY A 175 14.63 -8.73 6.87
N GLN A 176 13.76 -7.84 7.39
CA GLN A 176 14.14 -6.55 7.97
C GLN A 176 13.80 -6.40 9.47
N LEU A 177 12.79 -7.12 9.97
CA LEU A 177 12.29 -7.04 11.34
C LEU A 177 11.73 -8.40 11.80
N ASP A 178 11.54 -8.59 13.10
CA ASP A 178 10.89 -9.80 13.62
C ASP A 178 9.37 -9.65 13.48
N VAL A 179 8.78 -10.27 12.45
CA VAL A 179 7.33 -10.17 12.19
C VAL A 179 6.48 -10.82 13.29
N ASN A 180 7.09 -11.58 14.21
CA ASN A 180 6.40 -12.18 15.35
C ASN A 180 6.31 -11.23 16.56
N ASP A 181 7.05 -10.11 16.55
CA ASP A 181 6.88 -9.05 17.54
C ASP A 181 5.59 -8.25 17.27
N SER A 182 5.05 -7.63 18.32
CA SER A 182 3.85 -6.81 18.21
C SER A 182 4.09 -5.54 17.40
N VAL A 183 3.06 -5.08 16.68
CA VAL A 183 3.13 -3.86 15.88
C VAL A 183 3.54 -2.65 16.73
N GLU A 184 3.05 -2.55 17.96
CA GLU A 184 3.39 -1.48 18.91
C GLU A 184 4.86 -1.51 19.38
N ASN A 185 5.50 -2.68 19.39
CA ASN A 185 6.92 -2.81 19.72
C ASN A 185 7.82 -2.48 18.51
N LEU A 186 7.34 -2.79 17.30
CA LEU A 186 8.07 -2.56 16.05
C LEU A 186 7.92 -1.14 15.50
N GLY A 187 6.84 -0.45 15.85
CA GLY A 187 6.46 0.83 15.27
C GLY A 187 6.16 1.90 16.31
N SER A 188 5.57 2.99 15.83
CA SER A 188 5.04 4.06 16.68
C SER A 188 3.62 4.42 16.25
N PRO A 189 2.75 4.87 17.17
CA PRO A 189 1.42 5.27 16.78
C PRO A 189 1.50 6.44 15.78
N LEU A 190 0.68 6.40 14.74
CA LEU A 190 0.48 7.50 13.83
C LEU A 190 0.10 8.71 14.69
N SER A 191 0.83 9.81 14.50
CA SER A 191 0.43 11.06 15.13
C SER A 191 -0.92 11.42 14.56
N THR A 192 -1.98 11.16 15.31
CA THR A 192 -3.17 11.96 15.21
C THR A 192 -2.68 13.34 15.59
N SER A 193 -2.37 14.17 14.58
CA SER A 193 -2.50 15.60 14.83
C SER A 193 -3.92 15.70 15.36
N GLU A 194 -4.07 15.99 16.65
CA GLU A 194 -5.27 16.67 17.10
C GLU A 194 -5.43 17.74 16.04
N ALA A 195 -6.43 17.59 15.17
CA ALA A 195 -6.96 18.73 14.49
C ALA A 195 -7.29 19.62 15.68
N ALA A 196 -6.40 20.58 15.95
CA ALA A 196 -6.67 21.60 16.91
C ALA A 196 -8.07 22.00 16.53
N ILE A 197 -9.03 21.75 17.41
CA ILE A 197 -10.27 22.48 17.36
C ILE A 197 -9.74 23.90 17.52
N VAL A 198 -9.46 24.53 16.39
CA VAL A 198 -9.29 25.97 16.29
C VAL A 198 -10.65 26.38 16.78
N GLY A 199 -10.70 26.72 18.06
CA GLY A 199 -11.90 27.23 18.70
C GLY A 199 -12.47 28.20 17.71
N ILE A 200 -13.74 27.99 17.35
CA ILE A 200 -14.49 28.93 16.54
C ILE A 200 -14.15 30.29 17.13
N ALA A 201 -13.34 31.07 16.43
CA ALA A 201 -13.18 32.46 16.76
C ALA A 201 -14.59 32.98 16.57
N GLU A 202 -15.24 33.34 17.68
CA GLU A 202 -16.52 34.02 17.60
C GLU A 202 -16.28 35.22 16.69
N ALA A 203 -16.79 35.13 15.47
CA ALA A 203 -16.88 36.26 14.59
C ALA A 203 -17.91 37.16 15.26
N GLU A 204 -17.44 38.15 16.02
CA GLU A 204 -18.29 39.27 16.38
C GLU A 204 -18.77 39.90 15.06
N ASP A 205 -20.06 39.69 14.79
CA ASP A 205 -20.79 40.27 13.68
C ASP A 205 -20.90 41.79 13.88
N TYR A 206 -19.92 42.52 13.37
CA TYR A 206 -19.91 43.99 13.35
C TYR A 206 -20.68 44.59 12.17
N LEU A 207 -21.50 43.82 11.43
CA LEU A 207 -22.18 44.32 10.22
C LEU A 207 -23.71 44.45 10.34
N LEU A 208 -24.28 44.39 11.55
CA LEU A 208 -25.67 44.78 11.83
C LEU A 208 -25.82 45.98 12.78
N ALA A 209 -24.77 46.81 12.91
CA ALA A 209 -24.86 48.11 13.56
C ALA A 209 -24.42 49.24 12.64
N ALA A 210 -25.20 49.49 11.57
CA ALA A 210 -25.23 50.75 10.84
C ALA A 210 -26.61 50.96 10.19
#